data_AF-A0A528TWC1-F1
#
_entry.id   AF-A0A528TWC1-F1
#
_cell.length_a   1.000
_cell.length_b   1.000
_cell.length_c   1.000
_cell.angle_alpha   90.00
_cell.angle_beta   90.00
_cell.angle_gamma   90.00
#
_symmetry.space_group_name_H-M   'P 1'
#
loop_
_entity.id
_entity.type
_entity.pdbx_description
1 polymer ?
#
loop_
_entity_poly.entity_id
_entity_poly.type
_entity_poly.pdbx_seq_one_letter_code
_entity_poly.pdbx_strand_id
1 'polypeptide(L)'
;MSATANTRPLTHQVTLTVLTLAVFALAMVVGFGIYAAAQADNASLERQKIFIDEGLKDQIASVQREQESVAVWDDAVANVRAGNWTWIEENLSVWMYTYYGHNRVYILDAANRPVHAMQEGKVVDASAYGDDEPALQPSIEKLRRMLAEPQKADASGQPAKMVAEDLVSLQGKPAILSVMALVPSTDRVTQAPGTEYLHVSVEFINDAVIGKIAKKYLLDGARLVPLSQSVGAAAVPLVDSRGIILGYVGWDQE
;
A
#
# COMPACT_ATOMS: atom_id res chain seq x y z
N MET A 1 -81.88 44.37 -5.91
CA MET A 1 -81.00 43.33 -5.35
C MET A 1 -79.70 43.35 -6.13
N SER A 2 -78.68 44.02 -5.60
CA SER A 2 -77.41 44.25 -6.30
C SER A 2 -76.52 43.03 -6.16
N ALA A 3 -76.16 42.41 -7.28
CA ALA A 3 -75.13 41.38 -7.33
C ALA A 3 -73.75 42.07 -7.39
N THR A 4 -73.02 42.06 -6.28
CA THR A 4 -71.62 42.47 -6.23
C THR A 4 -70.78 41.45 -6.99
N ALA A 5 -70.34 41.82 -8.20
CA ALA A 5 -69.37 41.06 -8.95
C ALA A 5 -68.04 41.08 -8.19
N ASN A 6 -67.64 39.92 -7.67
CA ASN A 6 -66.38 39.71 -6.98
C ASN A 6 -65.25 39.62 -8.03
N THR A 7 -64.84 40.76 -8.59
CA THR A 7 -63.69 40.85 -9.48
C THR A 7 -62.42 40.85 -8.64
N ARG A 8 -61.79 39.68 -8.47
CA ARG A 8 -60.41 39.62 -7.99
C ARG A 8 -59.56 40.50 -8.92
N PRO A 9 -58.85 41.52 -8.41
CA PRO A 9 -58.16 42.46 -9.28
C PRO A 9 -57.01 41.72 -9.98
N LEU A 10 -56.91 41.87 -11.30
CA LEU A 10 -55.87 41.26 -12.16
C LEU A 10 -54.45 41.40 -11.57
N THR A 11 -54.18 42.48 -10.83
CA THR A 11 -52.95 42.68 -10.08
C THR A 11 -52.63 41.54 -9.11
N HIS A 12 -53.60 41.02 -8.35
CA HIS A 12 -53.36 39.92 -7.41
C HIS A 12 -52.96 38.62 -8.13
N GLN A 13 -53.52 38.34 -9.32
CA GLN A 13 -53.12 37.17 -10.12
C GLN A 13 -51.72 37.33 -10.72
N VAL A 14 -51.38 38.53 -11.18
CA VAL A 14 -50.03 38.83 -11.70
C VAL A 14 -48.99 38.75 -10.59
N THR A 15 -49.23 39.36 -9.42
CA THR A 15 -48.30 39.32 -8.29
C THR A 15 -48.09 37.89 -7.80
N LEU A 16 -49.16 37.08 -7.69
CA LEU A 16 -49.05 35.67 -7.30
C LEU A 16 -48.21 34.88 -8.32
N THR A 17 -48.43 35.09 -9.62
CA THR A 17 -47.67 34.43 -10.69
C THR A 17 -46.18 34.78 -10.61
N VAL A 18 -45.85 36.07 -10.49
CA VAL A 18 -44.46 36.54 -10.37
C VAL A 18 -43.78 35.95 -9.12
N LEU A 19 -44.49 35.95 -7.99
CA LEU A 19 -43.96 35.40 -6.74
C LEU A 19 -43.74 33.89 -6.83
N THR A 20 -44.64 33.16 -7.48
CA THR A 20 -44.50 31.72 -7.72
C THR A 20 -43.29 31.42 -8.60
N LEU A 21 -43.10 32.17 -9.68
CA LEU A 21 -41.92 32.04 -10.55
C LEU A 21 -40.62 32.37 -9.82
N ALA A 22 -40.63 33.40 -8.97
CA ALA A 22 -39.47 33.77 -8.16
C ALA A 22 -39.10 32.68 -7.15
N VAL A 23 -40.09 32.09 -6.47
CA VAL A 23 -39.87 30.96 -5.55
C VAL A 23 -39.35 29.73 -6.31
N PHE A 24 -39.91 29.45 -7.49
CA PHE A 24 -39.45 28.33 -8.32
C PHE A 24 -38.02 28.53 -8.81
N ALA A 25 -37.67 29.74 -9.29
CA ALA A 25 -36.32 30.08 -9.68
C ALA A 25 -35.33 29.96 -8.52
N LEU A 26 -35.71 30.42 -7.32
CA LEU A 26 -34.90 30.27 -6.11
C LEU A 26 -34.70 28.79 -5.76
N ALA A 27 -35.77 27.98 -5.80
CA ALA A 27 -35.70 26.55 -5.54
C ALA A 27 -34.79 25.83 -6.54
N MET A 28 -34.84 26.21 -7.82
CA MET A 28 -33.93 25.66 -8.84
C MET A 28 -32.47 26.03 -8.57
N VAL A 29 -32.18 27.28 -8.22
CA VAL A 29 -30.81 27.73 -7.91
C VAL A 29 -30.26 27.01 -6.68
N VAL A 30 -31.06 26.92 -5.60
CA VAL A 30 -30.66 26.20 -4.38
C VAL A 30 -30.48 24.71 -4.65
N GLY A 31 -31.42 24.09 -5.37
CA GLY A 31 -31.33 22.67 -5.73
C GLY A 31 -30.12 22.37 -6.60
N PHE A 32 -29.83 23.22 -7.59
CA PHE A 32 -28.63 23.10 -8.40
C PHE A 32 -27.36 23.30 -7.58
N GLY A 33 -27.34 24.26 -6.65
CA GLY A 33 -26.22 24.49 -5.75
C GLY A 33 -25.89 23.26 -4.88
N ILE A 34 -26.92 22.64 -4.28
CA ILE A 34 -26.77 21.41 -3.49
C ILE A 34 -26.25 20.25 -4.35
N TYR A 35 -26.83 20.08 -5.56
CA TYR A 35 -26.39 19.04 -6.48
C TYR A 35 -24.92 19.23 -6.91
N ALA A 36 -24.55 20.46 -7.27
CA ALA A 36 -23.19 20.79 -7.69
C ALA A 36 -22.18 20.57 -6.55
N ALA A 37 -22.53 20.92 -5.32
CA ALA A 37 -21.70 20.66 -4.13
C ALA A 37 -21.49 19.15 -3.92
N ALA A 38 -22.57 18.37 -3.88
CA ALA A 38 -22.49 16.92 -3.70
C ALA A 38 -21.69 16.23 -4.83
N GLN A 39 -21.80 16.73 -6.06
CA GLN A 39 -21.02 16.22 -7.19
C GLN A 39 -19.53 16.56 -7.05
N ALA A 40 -19.20 17.76 -6.57
CA ALA A 40 -17.82 18.16 -6.31
C ALA A 40 -17.19 17.33 -5.19
N ASP A 41 -17.92 17.08 -4.11
CA ASP A 41 -17.46 16.27 -2.98
C ASP A 41 -17.16 14.83 -3.41
N ASN A 42 -18.05 14.21 -4.19
CA ASN A 42 -17.84 12.86 -4.73
C ASN A 42 -16.61 12.79 -5.66
N ALA A 43 -16.42 13.78 -6.52
CA ALA A 43 -15.26 13.84 -7.41
C ALA A 43 -13.95 14.07 -6.64
N SER A 44 -14.00 14.87 -5.58
CA SER A 44 -12.87 15.07 -4.66
C SER A 44 -12.50 13.75 -3.99
N LEU A 45 -13.49 13.06 -3.41
CA LEU A 45 -13.30 11.78 -2.73
C LEU A 45 -12.68 10.70 -3.64
N GLU A 46 -13.15 10.59 -4.88
CA GLU A 46 -12.59 9.63 -5.86
C GLU A 46 -11.12 9.95 -6.16
N ARG A 47 -10.77 11.22 -6.32
CA ARG A 47 -9.38 11.65 -6.51
C ARG A 47 -8.50 11.36 -5.30
N GLN A 48 -8.98 11.62 -4.09
CA GLN A 48 -8.26 11.32 -2.86
C GLN A 48 -7.99 9.81 -2.71
N LYS A 49 -8.95 8.96 -3.09
CA LYS A 49 -8.76 7.49 -3.13
C LYS A 49 -7.63 7.10 -4.09
N ILE A 50 -7.60 7.69 -5.29
CA ILE A 50 -6.54 7.44 -6.28
C ILE A 50 -5.17 7.84 -5.70
N PHE A 51 -5.07 8.98 -5.01
CA PHE A 51 -3.82 9.42 -4.41
C PHE A 51 -3.30 8.52 -3.30
N ILE A 52 -4.19 7.99 -2.45
CA ILE A 52 -3.79 6.99 -1.45
C ILE A 52 -3.29 5.71 -2.13
N ASP A 53 -3.99 5.23 -3.16
CA ASP A 53 -3.58 4.05 -3.92
C ASP A 53 -2.22 4.23 -4.63
N GLU A 54 -2.01 5.37 -5.28
CA GLU A 54 -0.72 5.74 -5.88
C GLU A 54 0.39 5.84 -4.83
N GLY A 55 0.13 6.48 -3.69
CA GLY A 55 1.09 6.60 -2.60
C GLY A 55 1.47 5.24 -2.00
N LEU A 56 0.52 4.32 -1.88
CA LEU A 56 0.78 2.96 -1.43
C LEU A 56 1.65 2.19 -2.44
N LYS A 57 1.34 2.30 -3.74
CA LYS A 57 2.16 1.71 -4.81
C LYS A 57 3.58 2.26 -4.81
N ASP A 58 3.73 3.56 -4.62
CA ASP A 58 5.04 4.21 -4.51
C ASP A 58 5.85 3.69 -3.31
N GLN A 59 5.18 3.47 -2.17
CA GLN A 59 5.82 2.91 -0.98
C GLN A 59 6.24 1.45 -1.19
N ILE A 60 5.38 0.62 -1.77
CA ILE A 60 5.71 -0.77 -2.13
C ILE A 60 6.94 -0.80 -3.04
N ALA A 61 6.95 0.04 -4.07
CA ALA A 61 8.09 0.17 -4.96
C ALA A 61 9.35 0.72 -4.27
N SER A 62 9.21 1.51 -3.19
CA SER A 62 10.34 1.95 -2.36
C SER A 62 10.97 0.78 -1.62
N VAL A 63 10.16 -0.01 -0.90
CA VAL A 63 10.63 -1.19 -0.17
C VAL A 63 11.42 -2.12 -1.09
N GLN A 64 10.90 -2.36 -2.29
CA GLN A 64 11.59 -3.16 -3.30
C GLN A 64 12.93 -2.55 -3.72
N ARG A 65 12.97 -1.27 -4.10
CA ARG A 65 14.22 -0.61 -4.55
C ARG A 65 15.28 -0.58 -3.44
N GLU A 66 14.84 -0.37 -2.20
CA GLU A 66 15.71 -0.35 -1.03
C GLU A 66 16.30 -1.74 -0.76
N GLN A 67 15.48 -2.79 -0.85
CA GLN A 67 15.94 -4.18 -0.72
C GLN A 67 16.85 -4.61 -1.88
N GLU A 68 16.61 -4.13 -3.10
CA GLU A 68 17.44 -4.44 -4.27
C GLU A 68 18.91 -4.05 -4.05
N SER A 69 19.16 -2.98 -3.27
CA SER A 69 20.52 -2.52 -2.92
C SER A 69 21.36 -3.53 -2.14
N VAL A 70 20.72 -4.49 -1.45
CA VAL A 70 21.40 -5.57 -0.70
C VAL A 70 21.23 -6.94 -1.35
N ALA A 71 20.17 -7.12 -2.13
CA ALA A 71 19.84 -8.41 -2.72
C ALA A 71 20.59 -8.71 -4.01
N VAL A 72 20.97 -7.68 -4.78
CA VAL A 72 21.73 -7.81 -6.03
C VAL A 72 23.17 -7.38 -5.78
N TRP A 73 23.95 -8.25 -5.13
CA TRP A 73 25.31 -7.92 -4.69
C TRP A 73 26.17 -9.17 -4.50
N ASP A 74 27.34 -9.19 -5.15
CA ASP A 74 28.30 -10.31 -5.08
C ASP A 74 28.68 -10.68 -3.64
N ASP A 75 28.96 -9.69 -2.80
CA ASP A 75 29.38 -9.92 -1.42
C ASP A 75 28.24 -10.48 -0.57
N ALA A 76 26.98 -10.12 -0.85
CA ALA A 76 25.83 -10.69 -0.17
C ALA A 76 25.79 -12.21 -0.39
N VAL A 77 25.93 -12.66 -1.64
CA VAL A 77 25.95 -14.08 -1.99
C VAL A 77 27.14 -14.81 -1.38
N ALA A 78 28.33 -14.21 -1.40
CA ALA A 78 29.53 -14.83 -0.84
C ALA A 78 29.42 -15.01 0.69
N ASN A 79 28.97 -13.97 1.41
CA ASN A 79 28.91 -13.97 2.87
C ASN A 79 27.79 -14.84 3.43
N VAL A 80 26.62 -14.92 2.77
CA VAL A 80 25.55 -15.85 3.20
C VAL A 80 25.97 -17.31 3.05
N ARG A 81 26.72 -17.65 1.98
CA ARG A 81 27.25 -19.01 1.79
C ARG A 81 28.33 -19.36 2.80
N ALA A 82 29.17 -18.38 3.16
CA ALA A 82 30.21 -18.56 4.16
C ALA A 82 29.69 -18.61 5.60
N GLY A 83 28.40 -18.29 5.83
CA GLY A 83 27.83 -18.17 7.18
C GLY A 83 28.47 -17.03 7.98
N ASN A 84 28.85 -15.94 7.31
CA ASN A 84 29.48 -14.79 7.97
C ASN A 84 28.41 -13.91 8.65
N TRP A 85 27.91 -14.36 9.80
CA TRP A 85 26.76 -13.75 10.49
C TRP A 85 26.97 -12.29 10.89
N THR A 86 28.19 -11.93 11.30
CA THR A 86 28.53 -10.53 11.61
C THR A 86 28.37 -9.63 10.38
N TRP A 87 28.87 -10.08 9.22
CA TRP A 87 28.72 -9.31 7.99
C TRP A 87 27.25 -9.21 7.57
N ILE A 88 26.48 -10.29 7.70
CA ILE A 88 25.04 -10.31 7.38
C ILE A 88 24.27 -9.33 8.26
N GLU A 89 24.55 -9.30 9.55
CA GLU A 89 23.93 -8.36 10.49
C GLU A 89 24.18 -6.90 10.06
N GLU A 90 25.43 -6.57 9.77
CA GLU A 90 25.87 -5.21 9.44
C GLU A 90 25.41 -4.75 8.05
N ASN A 91 25.34 -5.65 7.07
CA ASN A 91 25.18 -5.28 5.66
C ASN A 91 23.86 -5.69 5.03
N LEU A 92 23.17 -6.69 5.58
CA LEU A 92 21.89 -7.17 5.05
C LEU A 92 20.74 -7.00 6.03
N SER A 93 20.97 -6.52 7.26
CA SER A 93 19.95 -6.63 8.31
C SER A 93 19.67 -5.33 9.07
N VAL A 94 20.41 -5.04 10.14
CA VAL A 94 19.98 -4.06 11.16
C VAL A 94 19.81 -2.65 10.58
N TRP A 95 20.66 -2.28 9.63
CA TRP A 95 20.60 -0.97 9.00
C TRP A 95 19.33 -0.77 8.13
N MET A 96 18.74 -1.85 7.61
CA MET A 96 17.48 -1.78 6.84
C MET A 96 16.34 -1.24 7.71
N TYR A 97 16.33 -1.56 9.01
CA TYR A 97 15.41 -0.95 9.95
C TYR A 97 15.75 0.52 10.21
N THR A 98 17.00 0.80 10.61
CA THR A 98 17.40 2.15 11.05
C THR A 98 17.32 3.19 9.94
N TYR A 99 17.63 2.81 8.70
CA TYR A 99 17.69 3.72 7.56
C TYR A 99 16.40 3.71 6.73
N TYR A 100 15.84 2.54 6.43
CA TYR A 100 14.66 2.41 5.57
C TYR A 100 13.35 2.15 6.32
N GLY A 101 13.41 1.70 7.57
CA GLY A 101 12.23 1.36 8.36
C GLY A 101 11.73 -0.07 8.14
N HIS A 102 12.51 -0.95 7.52
CA HIS A 102 12.13 -2.35 7.31
C HIS A 102 12.09 -3.08 8.67
N ASN A 103 10.90 -3.36 9.18
CA ASN A 103 10.62 -3.89 10.52
C ASN A 103 10.98 -5.37 10.70
N ARG A 104 10.98 -6.15 9.63
CA ARG A 104 11.45 -7.53 9.63
C ARG A 104 12.45 -7.72 8.51
N VAL A 105 13.55 -8.42 8.82
CA VAL A 105 14.43 -8.99 7.81
C VAL A 105 14.70 -10.45 8.16
N TYR A 106 14.49 -11.35 7.21
CA TYR A 106 14.86 -12.75 7.32
C TYR A 106 15.76 -13.15 6.15
N ILE A 107 16.77 -13.97 6.43
CA ILE A 107 17.53 -14.65 5.38
C ILE A 107 17.16 -16.13 5.43
N LEU A 108 16.69 -16.66 4.31
CA LEU A 108 16.29 -18.06 4.16
C LEU A 108 17.26 -18.81 3.26
N ASP A 109 17.62 -20.03 3.62
CA ASP A 109 18.43 -20.89 2.76
C ASP A 109 17.62 -21.46 1.58
N ALA A 110 18.28 -22.22 0.70
CA ALA A 110 17.67 -22.85 -0.47
C ALA A 110 16.48 -23.79 -0.13
N ALA A 111 16.40 -24.29 1.10
CA ALA A 111 15.30 -25.12 1.60
C ALA A 111 14.24 -24.31 2.38
N ASN A 112 14.28 -22.98 2.29
CA ASN A 112 13.44 -22.02 3.00
C ASN A 112 13.60 -22.05 4.53
N ARG A 113 14.71 -22.57 5.05
CA ARG A 113 14.98 -22.55 6.49
C ARG A 113 15.58 -21.20 6.88
N PRO A 114 15.12 -20.58 7.97
CA PRO A 114 15.69 -19.32 8.42
C PRO A 114 17.11 -19.53 8.94
N VAL A 115 18.05 -18.74 8.44
CA VAL A 115 19.44 -18.71 8.91
C VAL A 115 19.78 -17.40 9.61
N HIS A 116 18.98 -16.36 9.42
CA HIS A 116 19.11 -15.05 10.07
C HIS A 116 17.73 -14.43 10.26
N ALA A 117 17.54 -13.73 11.38
CA ALA A 117 16.31 -13.01 11.69
C ALA A 117 16.61 -11.68 12.39
N MET A 118 15.93 -10.64 11.96
CA MET A 118 15.91 -9.33 12.61
C MET A 118 14.47 -8.85 12.75
N GLN A 119 14.15 -8.35 13.93
CA GLN A 119 12.88 -7.72 14.23
C GLN A 119 13.11 -6.38 14.92
N GLU A 120 12.49 -5.31 14.40
CA GLU A 120 12.56 -3.95 14.97
C GLU A 120 14.00 -3.48 15.24
N GLY A 121 14.91 -3.74 14.30
CA GLY A 121 16.31 -3.32 14.37
C GLY A 121 17.20 -4.17 15.28
N LYS A 122 16.73 -5.32 15.77
CA LYS A 122 17.50 -6.24 16.62
C LYS A 122 17.57 -7.61 15.99
N VAL A 123 18.78 -8.17 15.93
CA VAL A 123 18.96 -9.58 15.60
C VAL A 123 18.35 -10.43 16.71
N VAL A 124 17.54 -11.40 16.30
CA VAL A 124 16.86 -12.36 17.18
C VAL A 124 17.20 -13.77 16.72
N ASP A 125 16.79 -14.78 17.50
CA ASP A 125 16.95 -16.17 17.09
C ASP A 125 16.21 -16.43 15.76
N ALA A 126 16.82 -17.18 14.85
CA ALA A 126 16.25 -17.48 13.54
C ALA A 126 14.88 -18.19 13.62
N SER A 127 14.60 -18.90 14.71
CA SER A 127 13.29 -19.51 14.98
C SER A 127 12.14 -18.51 15.09
N ALA A 128 12.41 -17.22 15.36
CA ALA A 128 11.41 -16.17 15.38
C ALA A 128 10.72 -15.97 14.00
N TYR A 129 11.34 -16.44 12.91
CA TYR A 129 10.70 -16.51 11.60
C TYR A 129 9.40 -17.33 11.62
N GLY A 130 9.31 -18.37 12.46
CA GLY A 130 8.13 -19.23 12.54
C GLY A 130 6.83 -18.51 12.92
N ASP A 131 6.94 -17.35 13.60
CA ASP A 131 5.77 -16.52 13.94
C ASP A 131 5.15 -15.85 12.69
N ASP A 132 6.00 -15.50 11.71
CA ASP A 132 5.59 -14.80 10.49
C ASP A 132 5.46 -15.76 9.28
N GLU A 133 6.13 -16.92 9.33
CA GLU A 133 6.22 -17.92 8.23
C GLU A 133 4.89 -18.18 7.52
N PRO A 134 3.76 -18.46 8.20
CA PRO A 134 2.51 -18.78 7.52
C PRO A 134 1.98 -17.66 6.61
N ALA A 135 2.25 -16.40 6.96
CA ALA A 135 1.84 -15.24 6.16
C ALA A 135 2.81 -14.98 5.00
N LEU A 136 4.09 -15.32 5.15
CA LEU A 136 5.16 -15.06 4.19
C LEU A 136 5.32 -16.18 3.16
N GLN A 137 4.95 -17.42 3.52
CA GLN A 137 5.14 -18.63 2.74
C GLN A 137 4.60 -18.54 1.31
N PRO A 138 3.38 -18.00 1.03
CA PRO A 138 2.87 -17.93 -0.34
C PRO A 138 3.77 -17.13 -1.29
N SER A 139 4.33 -16.01 -0.82
CA SER A 139 5.25 -15.16 -1.62
C SER A 139 6.62 -15.82 -1.79
N ILE A 140 7.11 -16.51 -0.76
CA ILE A 140 8.35 -17.29 -0.83
C ILE A 140 8.21 -18.40 -1.88
N GLU A 141 7.12 -19.17 -1.85
CA GLU A 141 6.86 -20.22 -2.83
C GLU A 141 6.67 -19.67 -4.24
N LYS A 142 6.00 -18.52 -4.38
CA LYS A 142 5.87 -17.80 -5.65
C LYS A 142 7.25 -17.48 -6.23
N LEU A 143 8.15 -16.89 -5.44
CA LEU A 143 9.50 -16.59 -5.89
C LEU A 143 10.29 -17.87 -6.23
N ARG A 144 10.19 -18.92 -5.40
CA ARG A 144 10.86 -20.21 -5.68
C ARG A 144 10.43 -20.81 -7.01
N ARG A 145 9.14 -20.74 -7.35
CA ARG A 145 8.64 -21.16 -8.67
C ARG A 145 9.23 -20.31 -9.79
N MET A 146 9.27 -19.00 -9.63
CA MET A 146 9.88 -18.08 -10.62
C MET A 146 11.37 -18.39 -10.85
N LEU A 147 12.12 -18.70 -9.78
CA LEU A 147 13.55 -19.04 -9.87
C LEU A 147 13.81 -20.39 -10.54
N ALA A 148 12.87 -21.33 -10.45
CA ALA A 148 12.97 -22.64 -11.07
C ALA A 148 12.62 -22.63 -12.57
N GLU A 149 11.90 -21.61 -13.03
CA GLU A 149 11.50 -21.48 -14.44
C GLU A 149 12.66 -20.96 -15.31
N PRO A 150 12.79 -21.42 -16.58
CA PRO A 150 13.77 -20.87 -17.50
C PRO A 150 13.56 -19.38 -17.70
N GLN A 151 14.60 -18.59 -17.40
CA GLN A 151 14.55 -17.13 -17.48
C GLN A 151 14.21 -16.68 -18.91
N LYS A 152 13.10 -15.95 -19.04
CA LYS A 152 12.83 -15.15 -20.24
C LYS A 152 13.27 -13.73 -19.93
N ALA A 153 14.13 -13.17 -20.78
CA ALA A 153 14.44 -11.75 -20.73
C ALA A 153 13.13 -10.96 -20.79
N ASP A 154 13.04 -9.90 -20.00
CA ASP A 154 11.91 -8.99 -20.10
C ASP A 154 11.90 -8.28 -21.47
N ALA A 155 10.84 -7.53 -21.78
CA ALA A 155 10.70 -6.82 -23.05
C ALA A 155 11.84 -5.81 -23.33
N SER A 156 12.62 -5.44 -22.32
CA SER A 156 13.80 -4.57 -22.39
C SER A 156 15.13 -5.31 -22.54
N GLY A 157 15.12 -6.65 -22.58
CA GLY A 157 16.34 -7.46 -22.62
C GLY A 157 17.10 -7.51 -21.29
N GLN A 158 16.50 -7.02 -20.20
CA GLN A 158 17.06 -7.14 -18.86
C GLN A 158 16.61 -8.46 -18.20
N PRO A 159 17.39 -9.00 -17.25
CA PRO A 159 16.91 -10.09 -16.41
C PRO A 159 15.62 -9.64 -15.72
N ALA A 160 14.54 -10.42 -15.86
CA ALA A 160 13.28 -10.10 -15.20
C ALA A 160 13.53 -9.89 -13.69
N LYS A 161 12.98 -8.80 -13.11
CA LYS A 161 13.09 -8.55 -11.67
C LYS A 161 12.50 -9.72 -10.88
N MET A 162 13.37 -10.52 -10.25
CA MET A 162 13.00 -11.71 -9.49
C MET A 162 12.62 -11.31 -8.06
N VAL A 163 11.43 -10.73 -7.93
CA VAL A 163 10.82 -10.34 -6.66
C VAL A 163 9.43 -10.97 -6.53
N ALA A 164 9.06 -11.37 -5.32
CA ALA A 164 7.68 -11.61 -4.95
C ALA A 164 7.26 -10.60 -3.88
N GLU A 165 6.29 -9.76 -4.24
CA GLU A 165 5.70 -8.76 -3.38
C GLU A 165 4.25 -9.09 -3.05
N ASP A 166 3.80 -8.68 -1.86
CA ASP A 166 2.40 -8.72 -1.44
C ASP A 166 2.15 -7.75 -0.27
N LEU A 167 0.88 -7.52 0.06
CA LEU A 167 0.50 -7.07 1.39
C LEU A 167 0.20 -8.28 2.27
N VAL A 168 0.66 -8.26 3.51
CA VAL A 168 0.43 -9.33 4.48
C VAL A 168 -0.03 -8.77 5.82
N SER A 169 -0.66 -9.60 6.64
CA SER A 169 -0.93 -9.27 8.04
C SER A 169 0.01 -10.06 8.93
N LEU A 170 0.88 -9.37 9.68
CA LEU A 170 1.70 -9.98 10.71
C LEU A 170 1.22 -9.47 12.06
N GLN A 171 0.83 -10.40 12.95
CA GLN A 171 0.33 -10.08 14.29
C GLN A 171 -0.83 -9.05 14.28
N GLY A 172 -1.71 -9.13 13.27
CA GLY A 172 -2.84 -8.22 13.10
C GLY A 172 -2.50 -6.84 12.52
N LYS A 173 -1.26 -6.60 12.12
CA LYS A 173 -0.82 -5.35 11.50
C LYS A 173 -0.59 -5.55 10.00
N PRO A 174 -1.17 -4.71 9.12
CA PRO A 174 -0.87 -4.76 7.71
C PRO A 174 0.58 -4.35 7.44
N ALA A 175 1.21 -5.01 6.49
CA ALA A 175 2.60 -4.80 6.15
C ALA A 175 2.84 -5.01 4.65
N ILE A 176 3.83 -4.30 4.11
CA ILE A 176 4.38 -4.52 2.78
C ILE A 176 5.41 -5.63 2.91
N LEU A 177 5.25 -6.70 2.15
CA LEU A 177 6.21 -7.80 2.03
C LEU A 177 6.94 -7.70 0.69
N SER A 178 8.26 -7.81 0.72
CA SER A 178 9.09 -8.01 -0.46
C SER A 178 10.09 -9.16 -0.23
N VAL A 179 10.06 -10.15 -1.11
CA VAL A 179 10.96 -11.32 -1.10
C VAL A 179 11.82 -11.28 -2.35
N MET A 180 13.14 -11.28 -2.18
CA MET A 180 14.11 -11.26 -3.27
C MET A 180 15.14 -12.37 -3.10
N ALA A 181 15.61 -12.93 -4.21
CA ALA A 181 16.77 -13.81 -4.19
C ALA A 181 18.05 -12.98 -4.01
N LEU A 182 18.98 -13.48 -3.19
CA LEU A 182 20.34 -12.98 -3.16
C LEU A 182 21.07 -13.49 -4.40
N VAL A 183 21.35 -12.59 -5.34
CA VAL A 183 21.96 -12.89 -6.64
C VAL A 183 23.22 -12.06 -6.88
N PRO A 184 24.22 -12.60 -7.61
CA PRO A 184 25.38 -11.84 -8.01
C PRO A 184 25.01 -10.65 -8.91
N SER A 185 25.72 -9.56 -8.72
CA SER A 185 25.72 -8.38 -9.60
C SER A 185 26.70 -8.52 -10.77
N THR A 186 27.67 -9.46 -10.68
CA THR A 186 28.67 -9.72 -11.71
C THR A 186 28.88 -11.22 -11.95
N ASP A 187 29.54 -11.57 -13.06
CA ASP A 187 29.89 -12.96 -13.41
C ASP A 187 31.03 -13.55 -12.56
N ARG A 188 31.56 -12.83 -11.58
CA ARG A 188 32.65 -13.30 -10.70
C ARG A 188 32.20 -14.33 -9.68
N VAL A 189 30.93 -14.25 -9.28
CA VAL A 189 30.31 -15.18 -8.34
C VAL A 189 29.30 -16.00 -9.11
N THR A 190 29.48 -17.33 -9.11
CA THR A 190 28.52 -18.23 -9.76
C THR A 190 27.45 -18.67 -8.75
N GLN A 191 26.23 -18.81 -9.23
CA GLN A 191 25.12 -19.35 -8.45
C GLN A 191 24.32 -20.30 -9.32
N ALA A 192 24.14 -21.54 -8.83
CA ALA A 192 23.29 -22.49 -9.51
C ALA A 192 21.81 -22.12 -9.27
N PRO A 193 20.96 -22.15 -10.31
CA PRO A 193 19.52 -21.92 -10.14
C PRO A 193 18.92 -22.82 -9.05
N GLY A 194 18.10 -22.24 -8.17
CA GLY A 194 17.47 -22.94 -7.06
C GLY A 194 18.33 -23.03 -5.79
N THR A 195 19.58 -22.53 -5.81
CA THR A 195 20.46 -22.48 -4.63
C THR A 195 20.50 -21.11 -3.97
N GLU A 196 19.65 -20.19 -4.43
CA GLU A 196 19.60 -18.82 -3.92
C GLU A 196 19.13 -18.81 -2.47
N TYR A 197 19.84 -18.07 -1.64
CA TYR A 197 19.30 -17.60 -0.38
C TYR A 197 18.26 -16.52 -0.69
N LEU A 198 17.20 -16.44 0.10
CA LEU A 198 16.21 -15.37 -0.03
C LEU A 198 16.43 -14.33 1.05
N HIS A 199 16.41 -13.07 0.64
CA HIS A 199 16.21 -11.95 1.52
C HIS A 199 14.71 -11.66 1.59
N VAL A 200 14.14 -11.70 2.78
CA VAL A 200 12.76 -11.32 3.05
C VAL A 200 12.80 -10.01 3.80
N SER A 201 12.10 -9.00 3.29
CA SER A 201 11.95 -7.71 3.96
C SER A 201 10.48 -7.37 4.16
N VAL A 202 10.16 -6.80 5.32
CA VAL A 202 8.80 -6.36 5.68
C VAL A 202 8.83 -4.97 6.28
N GLU A 203 7.97 -4.08 5.78
CA GLU A 203 7.69 -2.77 6.39
C GLU A 203 6.22 -2.72 6.85
N PHE A 204 5.98 -2.41 8.13
CA PHE A 204 4.63 -2.25 8.64
C PHE A 204 3.99 -0.98 8.09
N ILE A 205 2.75 -1.10 7.61
CA ILE A 205 1.94 0.05 7.23
C ILE A 205 1.38 0.64 8.52
N ASN A 206 2.09 1.63 9.06
CA ASN A 206 1.73 2.37 10.27
C ASN A 206 1.38 3.83 9.95
N ASP A 207 1.00 4.60 10.97
CA ASP A 207 0.65 6.02 10.80
C ASP A 207 1.82 6.88 10.28
N ALA A 208 3.08 6.46 10.47
CA ALA A 208 4.22 7.18 9.91
C ALA A 208 4.32 6.98 8.39
N VAL A 209 4.12 5.75 7.90
CA VAL A 209 4.05 5.44 6.46
C VAL A 209 2.85 6.16 5.82
N ILE A 210 1.67 6.04 6.43
CA ILE A 210 0.46 6.72 5.95
C ILE A 210 0.65 8.23 5.97
N GLY A 211 1.25 8.78 7.02
CA GLY A 211 1.54 10.21 7.14
C GLY A 211 2.48 10.72 6.04
N LYS A 212 3.47 9.93 5.60
CA LYS A 212 4.33 10.27 4.45
C LYS A 212 3.51 10.37 3.16
N ILE A 213 2.65 9.39 2.90
CA ILE A 213 1.75 9.38 1.74
C ILE A 213 0.80 10.58 1.80
N ALA A 214 0.13 10.77 2.93
CA ALA A 214 -0.84 11.82 3.15
C ALA A 214 -0.23 13.21 2.96
N LYS A 215 0.98 13.44 3.47
CA LYS A 215 1.72 14.70 3.29
C LYS A 215 2.03 15.00 1.82
N LYS A 216 2.35 13.97 1.02
CA LYS A 216 2.62 14.13 -0.42
C LYS A 216 1.37 14.61 -1.18
N TYR A 217 0.19 14.18 -0.75
CA TYR A 217 -1.08 14.44 -1.42
C TYR A 217 -2.01 15.42 -0.67
N LEU A 218 -1.53 16.05 0.41
CA LEU A 218 -2.28 17.00 1.25
C LEU A 218 -3.60 16.42 1.78
N LEU A 219 -3.56 15.19 2.29
CA LEU A 219 -4.71 14.53 2.91
C LEU A 219 -4.64 14.66 4.43
N ASP A 220 -5.56 15.42 5.01
CA ASP A 220 -5.60 15.64 6.46
C ASP A 220 -6.24 14.46 7.20
N GLY A 221 -5.74 14.19 8.40
CA GLY A 221 -6.27 13.14 9.27
C GLY A 221 -6.08 11.71 8.78
N ALA A 222 -5.26 11.49 7.73
CA ALA A 222 -4.98 10.16 7.20
C ALA A 222 -4.32 9.25 8.25
N ARG A 223 -4.88 8.06 8.44
CA ARG A 223 -4.50 7.13 9.51
C ARG A 223 -4.84 5.69 9.15
N LEU A 224 -4.20 4.75 9.82
CA LEU A 224 -4.59 3.35 9.74
C LEU A 224 -5.90 3.12 10.49
N VAL A 225 -6.86 2.46 9.85
CA VAL A 225 -8.11 2.02 10.49
C VAL A 225 -8.16 0.49 10.49
N PRO A 226 -8.19 -0.16 11.67
CA PRO A 226 -8.23 -1.61 11.78
C PRO A 226 -9.60 -2.16 11.34
N LEU A 227 -9.63 -3.43 10.93
CA LEU A 227 -10.86 -4.13 10.49
C LEU A 227 -11.98 -4.16 11.55
N SER A 228 -11.63 -4.02 12.83
CA SER A 228 -12.59 -3.96 13.94
C SER A 228 -13.38 -2.66 14.00
N GLN A 229 -13.00 -1.64 13.23
CA GLN A 229 -13.61 -0.32 13.21
C GLN A 229 -14.33 -0.08 11.88
N SER A 230 -15.52 0.52 11.93
CA SER A 230 -16.26 0.93 10.73
C SER A 230 -15.56 2.10 10.02
N VAL A 231 -15.50 2.03 8.70
CA VAL A 231 -14.99 3.11 7.85
C VAL A 231 -16.11 3.88 7.16
N GLY A 232 -15.91 5.18 6.99
CA GLY A 232 -16.77 6.03 6.17
C GLY A 232 -16.43 5.96 4.68
N ALA A 233 -16.92 6.91 3.90
CA ALA A 233 -16.67 6.97 2.46
C ALA A 233 -15.20 7.32 2.13
N ALA A 234 -14.55 8.10 2.99
CA ALA A 234 -13.14 8.51 2.97
C ALA A 234 -12.21 7.41 3.50
N ALA A 235 -12.17 6.29 2.79
CA ALA A 235 -11.25 5.20 3.07
C ALA A 235 -10.88 4.41 1.80
N VAL A 236 -9.67 3.83 1.83
CA VAL A 236 -9.18 2.84 0.85
C VAL A 236 -8.81 1.56 1.59
N PRO A 237 -9.27 0.37 1.15
CA PRO A 237 -8.88 -0.88 1.77
C PRO A 237 -7.42 -1.23 1.45
N LEU A 238 -6.70 -1.77 2.43
CA LEU A 238 -5.42 -2.44 2.23
C LEU A 238 -5.72 -3.90 1.89
N VAL A 239 -5.41 -4.33 0.66
CA VAL A 239 -5.84 -5.63 0.14
C VAL A 239 -4.63 -6.45 -0.31
N ASP A 240 -4.57 -7.71 0.11
CA ASP A 240 -3.54 -8.66 -0.37
C ASP A 240 -3.83 -9.17 -1.80
N SER A 241 -2.87 -9.89 -2.38
CA SER A 241 -2.99 -10.48 -3.72
C SER A 241 -4.14 -11.48 -3.90
N ARG A 242 -4.73 -11.95 -2.80
CA ARG A 242 -5.87 -12.88 -2.77
C ARG A 242 -7.21 -12.15 -2.62
N GLY A 243 -7.21 -10.83 -2.48
CA GLY A 243 -8.41 -10.01 -2.27
C GLY A 243 -8.84 -9.90 -0.80
N ILE A 244 -7.99 -10.31 0.15
CA ILE A 244 -8.30 -10.21 1.59
C ILE A 244 -7.98 -8.80 2.07
N ILE A 245 -8.95 -8.16 2.71
CA ILE A 245 -8.79 -6.85 3.33
C ILE A 245 -8.05 -7.02 4.67
N LEU A 246 -6.94 -6.31 4.83
CA LEU A 246 -6.07 -6.34 6.00
C LEU A 246 -6.29 -5.15 6.95
N GLY A 247 -7.01 -4.15 6.48
CA GLY A 247 -7.29 -2.89 7.16
C GLY A 247 -7.69 -1.83 6.15
N TYR A 248 -7.74 -0.57 6.59
CA TYR A 248 -8.05 0.56 5.72
C TYR A 248 -7.10 1.72 6.01
N VAL A 249 -6.85 2.53 5.00
CA VAL A 249 -6.34 3.89 5.18
C VAL A 249 -7.56 4.80 5.13
N GLY A 250 -7.88 5.45 6.25
CA GLY A 250 -8.99 6.39 6.37
C GLY A 250 -8.48 7.81 6.62
N TRP A 251 -9.24 8.82 6.20
CA TRP A 251 -8.89 10.23 6.39
C TRP A 251 -10.14 11.05 6.72
N ASP A 252 -9.93 12.31 7.11
CA ASP A 252 -11.02 13.21 7.43
C ASP A 252 -11.57 13.81 6.13
N GLN A 253 -12.88 13.67 5.94
CA GLN A 253 -13.58 14.28 4.82
C GLN A 253 -13.99 15.68 5.25
N GLU A 254 -13.42 16.71 4.61
CA GLU A 254 -13.95 18.09 4.72
C GLU A 254 -15.32 18.22 4.06
#